data_AF-A0A926HGS0-F1
#
_entry.id   AF-A0A926HGS0-F1
#
_cell.length_a   1.000
_cell.length_b   1.000
_cell.length_c   1.000
_cell.angle_alpha   90.00
_cell.angle_beta   90.00
_cell.angle_gamma   90.00
#
_symmetry.space_group_name_H-M   'P 1'
#
loop_
_entity.id
_entity.type
_entity.pdbx_description
1 polymer ?
#
loop_
_entity_poly.entity_id
_entity_poly.type
_entity_poly.pdbx_seq_one_letter_code
_entity_poly.pdbx_strand_id
1 'polypeptide(L)'
;MHENSWSQRAPHSNSKVRFGPFELDFRSAELLKGNLRVRLQDQPFQILIALLERPGEVVLREEIRQKLWPDDTTVDFDQSINAAVKRLREALRDSADQPRYIETLHRRGYRFIACLEPVAGVIEHPDHSTSAALLTPSPVPGELPPVLAALPSSSSGSWRSTSGRFNFLMFALAICVVLSGVLLWVVRWFPAPQTWPSNPRLVRLTAYVGFESTPSFSPDSRQLAFAWNGSGSRIYDIFVKVAGEGEPVQLTSNPADEISPAWSPNGRSIAFLRRSSNDRAAVFVKPVLGGVERKLREVSFPMNSMAEMQRLAWSPDGKWLEIGGSAELHEKQGVRLIALSDNTVRSLIPSSAEPRID
;
A
#
# COMPACT_ATOMS: atom_id res chain seq x y z
N MET A 1 -9.04 3.75 -39.43
CA MET A 1 -10.21 3.63 -38.54
C MET A 1 -10.38 2.15 -38.23
N HIS A 2 -9.77 1.69 -37.14
CA HIS A 2 -9.96 0.31 -36.66
C HIS A 2 -10.88 0.41 -35.44
N GLU A 3 -12.14 0.01 -35.65
CA GLU A 3 -13.15 -0.08 -34.60
C GLU A 3 -12.80 -1.23 -33.64
N ASN A 4 -12.72 -0.89 -32.35
CA ASN A 4 -12.50 -1.83 -31.26
C ASN A 4 -13.72 -2.75 -31.12
N SER A 5 -13.59 -3.96 -31.67
CA SER A 5 -14.53 -5.08 -31.53
C SER A 5 -14.43 -5.72 -30.14
N TRP A 6 -14.98 -5.05 -29.12
CA TRP A 6 -15.10 -5.61 -27.75
C TRP A 6 -16.52 -5.61 -27.20
N SER A 7 -17.53 -5.25 -27.99
CA SER A 7 -18.89 -5.02 -27.49
C SER A 7 -19.86 -6.20 -27.58
N GLN A 8 -19.48 -7.42 -27.99
CA GLN A 8 -20.40 -8.56 -27.95
C GLN A 8 -19.76 -9.90 -27.61
N ARG A 9 -19.81 -10.25 -26.31
CA ARG A 9 -20.13 -11.60 -25.79
C ARG A 9 -20.21 -11.52 -24.26
N ALA A 10 -21.33 -11.03 -23.75
CA ALA A 10 -21.68 -11.17 -22.34
C ALA A 10 -22.45 -12.50 -22.15
N PRO A 11 -21.90 -13.52 -21.48
CA PRO A 11 -22.71 -14.63 -20.99
C PRO A 11 -23.56 -14.15 -19.82
N HIS A 12 -24.87 -14.03 -20.04
CA HIS A 12 -25.86 -13.71 -19.02
C HIS A 12 -26.22 -14.99 -18.25
N SER A 13 -25.73 -15.14 -17.02
CA SER A 13 -26.46 -15.75 -15.87
C SER A 13 -25.62 -15.96 -14.60
N ASN A 14 -24.28 -15.91 -14.67
CA ASN A 14 -23.42 -16.08 -13.49
C ASN A 14 -22.51 -14.87 -13.24
N SER A 15 -23.01 -13.90 -12.47
CA SER A 15 -22.19 -12.80 -11.95
C SER A 15 -21.28 -13.23 -10.79
N LYS A 16 -21.33 -14.50 -10.39
CA LYS A 16 -20.53 -15.06 -9.31
C LYS A 16 -19.66 -16.21 -9.80
N VAL A 17 -18.40 -16.17 -9.42
CA VAL A 17 -17.42 -17.22 -9.71
C VAL A 17 -16.78 -17.69 -8.42
N ARG A 18 -16.66 -19.01 -8.27
CA ARG A 18 -15.98 -19.65 -7.16
C ARG A 18 -14.62 -20.19 -7.61
N PHE A 19 -13.61 -20.01 -6.77
CA PHE A 19 -12.31 -20.66 -6.93
C PHE A 19 -11.78 -21.05 -5.55
N GLY A 20 -11.50 -22.34 -5.36
CA GLY A 20 -11.16 -22.87 -4.04
C GLY A 20 -12.22 -22.47 -2.99
N PRO A 21 -11.83 -21.86 -1.85
CA PRO A 21 -12.77 -21.44 -0.81
C PRO A 21 -13.39 -20.06 -1.06
N PHE A 22 -13.10 -19.41 -2.20
CA PHE A 22 -13.49 -18.04 -2.46
C PHE A 22 -14.66 -17.94 -3.44
N GLU A 23 -15.56 -17.01 -3.21
CA GLU A 23 -16.62 -16.62 -4.13
C GLU A 23 -16.50 -15.14 -4.43
N LEU A 24 -16.42 -14.77 -5.70
CA LEU A 24 -16.35 -13.39 -6.14
C LEU A 24 -17.62 -13.04 -6.91
N ASP A 25 -18.25 -11.93 -6.52
CA ASP A 25 -19.36 -11.32 -7.27
C ASP A 25 -18.84 -10.13 -8.08
N PHE A 26 -18.91 -10.24 -9.41
CA PHE A 26 -18.48 -9.20 -10.34
C PHE A 26 -19.35 -7.94 -10.29
N ARG A 27 -20.62 -8.03 -9.84
CA ARG A 27 -21.54 -6.88 -9.76
C ARG A 27 -21.38 -6.09 -8.49
N SER A 28 -21.30 -6.76 -7.34
CA SER A 28 -21.19 -6.08 -6.04
C SER A 28 -19.75 -5.74 -5.66
N ALA A 29 -18.77 -6.20 -6.44
CA ALA A 29 -17.34 -6.05 -6.14
C ALA A 29 -16.95 -6.65 -4.78
N GLU A 30 -17.56 -7.79 -4.43
CA GLU A 30 -17.32 -8.47 -3.16
C GLU A 30 -16.61 -9.81 -3.36
N LEU A 31 -15.57 -10.02 -2.56
CA LEU A 31 -14.88 -11.30 -2.42
C LEU A 31 -15.27 -11.91 -1.07
N LEU A 32 -15.84 -13.10 -1.11
CA LEU A 32 -16.22 -13.90 0.05
C LEU A 32 -15.27 -15.10 0.16
N LYS A 33 -14.99 -15.53 1.40
CA LYS A 33 -14.35 -16.82 1.69
C LYS A 33 -15.27 -17.61 2.60
N GLY A 34 -16.02 -18.56 2.06
CA GLY A 34 -17.24 -19.06 2.71
C GLY A 34 -18.23 -17.90 2.92
N ASN A 35 -18.63 -17.64 4.17
CA ASN A 35 -19.57 -16.55 4.50
C ASN A 35 -18.89 -15.25 4.98
N LEU A 36 -17.55 -15.17 4.95
CA LEU A 36 -16.81 -14.01 5.43
C LEU A 36 -16.35 -13.12 4.27
N ARG A 37 -16.66 -11.82 4.34
CA ARG A 37 -16.17 -10.83 3.37
C ARG A 37 -14.67 -10.60 3.56
N VAL A 38 -13.93 -10.84 2.49
CA VAL A 38 -12.50 -10.56 2.40
C VAL A 38 -12.36 -9.12 1.91
N ARG A 39 -11.83 -8.24 2.77
CA ARG A 39 -11.59 -6.85 2.40
C ARG A 39 -10.38 -6.77 1.48
N LEU A 40 -10.60 -6.32 0.25
CA LEU A 40 -9.57 -6.08 -0.74
C LEU A 40 -9.60 -4.61 -1.17
N GLN A 41 -8.43 -4.01 -1.39
CA GLN A 41 -8.34 -2.64 -1.92
C GLN A 41 -8.71 -2.64 -3.42
N ASP A 42 -9.17 -1.50 -3.94
CA ASP A 42 -9.71 -1.38 -5.29
C ASP A 42 -8.74 -1.87 -6.37
N GLN A 43 -7.47 -1.44 -6.33
CA GLN A 43 -6.46 -1.85 -7.31
C GLN A 43 -6.19 -3.37 -7.31
N PRO A 44 -5.86 -4.02 -6.18
CA PRO A 44 -5.77 -5.48 -6.12
C PRO A 44 -7.05 -6.21 -6.59
N PHE A 45 -8.23 -5.65 -6.32
CA PHE A 45 -9.51 -6.23 -6.74
C PHE A 45 -9.70 -6.15 -8.26
N GLN A 46 -9.36 -5.02 -8.88
CA GLN A 46 -9.40 -4.88 -10.35
C GLN A 46 -8.41 -5.82 -11.06
N ILE A 47 -7.23 -6.07 -10.48
CA ILE A 47 -6.30 -7.09 -10.99
C ILE A 47 -6.92 -8.48 -10.89
N LEU A 48 -7.56 -8.82 -9.77
CA LEU A 48 -8.24 -10.10 -9.61
C LEU A 48 -9.33 -10.29 -10.67
N ILE A 49 -10.16 -9.28 -10.90
CA ILE A 49 -11.16 -9.33 -11.97
C ILE A 49 -10.50 -9.60 -13.33
N ALA A 50 -9.45 -8.85 -13.69
CA ALA A 50 -8.75 -9.03 -14.97
C ALA A 50 -8.19 -10.45 -15.15
N LEU A 51 -7.68 -11.03 -14.06
CA LEU A 51 -7.15 -12.39 -14.04
C LEU A 51 -8.25 -13.47 -14.14
N LEU A 52 -9.43 -13.21 -13.55
CA LEU A 52 -10.58 -14.13 -13.59
C LEU A 52 -11.41 -14.03 -14.88
N GLU A 53 -11.35 -12.89 -15.59
CA GLU A 53 -11.94 -12.73 -16.92
C GLU A 53 -11.27 -13.63 -17.97
N ARG A 54 -9.96 -13.92 -17.81
CA ARG A 54 -9.16 -14.76 -18.70
C ARG A 54 -8.34 -15.80 -17.92
N PRO A 55 -8.99 -16.79 -17.28
CA PRO A 55 -8.30 -17.80 -16.47
C PRO A 55 -7.35 -18.63 -17.34
N GLY A 56 -6.16 -18.94 -16.82
CA GLY A 56 -5.13 -19.70 -17.54
C GLY A 56 -4.35 -18.92 -18.59
N GLU A 57 -4.80 -17.72 -18.98
CA GLU A 57 -4.06 -16.84 -19.88
C GLU A 57 -3.13 -15.87 -19.11
N VAL A 58 -2.12 -15.38 -19.81
CA VAL A 58 -1.18 -14.41 -19.25
C VAL A 58 -1.72 -13.02 -19.49
N VAL A 59 -2.16 -12.35 -18.42
CA VAL A 59 -2.50 -10.93 -18.47
C VAL A 59 -1.20 -10.15 -18.41
N LEU A 60 -0.92 -9.38 -19.47
CA LEU A 60 0.34 -8.65 -19.61
C LEU A 60 0.38 -7.46 -18.65
N ARG A 61 1.58 -7.07 -18.23
CA ARG A 61 1.78 -5.86 -17.39
C ARG A 61 1.17 -4.60 -18.03
N GLU A 62 1.26 -4.48 -19.35
CA GLU A 62 0.71 -3.36 -20.10
C GLU A 62 -0.84 -3.33 -20.06
N GLU A 63 -1.48 -4.49 -20.14
CA GLU A 63 -2.94 -4.60 -20.04
C GLU A 63 -3.42 -4.25 -18.62
N ILE A 64 -2.69 -4.73 -17.60
CA ILE A 64 -2.97 -4.37 -16.19
C ILE A 64 -2.79 -2.87 -15.98
N ARG A 65 -1.74 -2.28 -16.59
CA ARG A 65 -1.48 -0.84 -16.54
C ARG A 65 -2.66 -0.05 -17.11
N GLN A 66 -3.09 -0.39 -18.33
CA GLN A 66 -4.20 0.30 -19.00
C GLN A 66 -5.52 0.16 -18.23
N LYS A 67 -5.77 -1.00 -17.59
CA LYS A 67 -7.00 -1.23 -16.83
C LYS A 67 -7.02 -0.49 -15.49
N LEU A 68 -5.88 -0.37 -14.80
CA LEU A 68 -5.79 0.31 -13.51
C LEU A 68 -5.60 1.83 -13.63
N TRP A 69 -4.96 2.27 -14.71
CA TRP A 69 -4.65 3.67 -14.99
C TRP A 69 -4.92 4.01 -16.46
N PRO A 70 -6.19 4.11 -16.87
CA PRO A 70 -6.53 4.66 -18.18
C PRO A 70 -6.20 6.16 -18.19
N ASP A 71 -5.16 6.51 -18.94
CA ASP A 71 -4.67 7.87 -19.23
C ASP A 71 -4.06 8.71 -18.08
N ASP A 72 -2.99 9.45 -18.41
CA ASP A 72 -2.29 10.51 -17.66
C ASP A 72 -1.84 10.30 -16.19
N THR A 73 -1.79 9.05 -15.69
CA THR A 73 -1.25 8.78 -14.34
C THR A 73 0.25 8.46 -14.37
N THR A 74 1.10 9.24 -13.68
CA THR A 74 2.58 9.07 -13.69
C THR A 74 3.12 8.33 -12.46
N VAL A 75 2.68 7.11 -12.20
CA VAL A 75 3.23 6.26 -11.12
C VAL A 75 4.38 5.36 -11.60
N ASP A 76 5.15 4.77 -10.69
CA ASP A 76 5.95 3.59 -11.03
C ASP A 76 4.98 2.41 -11.18
N PHE A 77 4.59 2.14 -12.44
CA PHE A 77 3.60 1.12 -12.78
C PHE A 77 4.06 -0.29 -12.39
N ASP A 78 5.34 -0.60 -12.55
CA ASP A 78 5.84 -1.93 -12.21
C ASP A 78 5.81 -2.14 -10.70
N GLN A 79 6.26 -1.15 -9.93
CA GLN A 79 6.22 -1.21 -8.47
C GLN A 79 4.78 -1.25 -7.94
N SER A 80 3.87 -0.45 -8.51
CA SER A 80 2.46 -0.42 -8.09
C SER A 80 1.73 -1.71 -8.43
N ILE A 81 1.94 -2.29 -9.62
CA ILE A 81 1.40 -3.59 -10.01
C ILE A 81 1.94 -4.69 -9.07
N ASN A 82 3.25 -4.71 -8.81
CA ASN A 82 3.84 -5.70 -7.90
C ASN A 82 3.27 -5.56 -6.47
N ALA A 83 3.10 -4.32 -5.98
CA ALA A 83 2.55 -4.04 -4.66
C ALA A 83 1.05 -4.40 -4.56
N ALA A 84 0.29 -4.23 -5.64
CA ALA A 84 -1.11 -4.62 -5.71
C ALA A 84 -1.27 -6.15 -5.79
N VAL A 85 -0.46 -6.84 -6.60
CA VAL A 85 -0.43 -8.30 -6.66
C VAL A 85 0.01 -8.91 -5.33
N LYS A 86 0.98 -8.30 -4.64
CA LYS A 86 1.38 -8.73 -3.29
C LYS A 86 0.20 -8.70 -2.33
N ARG A 87 -0.56 -7.61 -2.29
CA ARG A 87 -1.78 -7.48 -1.46
C ARG A 87 -2.87 -8.46 -1.87
N LEU A 88 -3.02 -8.70 -3.17
CA LEU A 88 -3.96 -9.70 -3.69
C LEU A 88 -3.59 -11.11 -3.20
N ARG A 89 -2.31 -11.49 -3.30
CA ARG A 89 -1.81 -12.76 -2.78
C ARG A 89 -2.01 -12.88 -1.26
N GLU A 90 -1.74 -11.82 -0.50
CA GLU A 90 -2.00 -11.79 0.95
C GLU A 90 -3.48 -12.06 1.28
N ALA A 91 -4.40 -11.42 0.55
CA ALA A 91 -5.84 -11.62 0.73
C ALA A 91 -6.30 -13.04 0.37
N LEU A 92 -5.73 -13.62 -0.69
CA LEU A 92 -6.02 -15.00 -1.11
C LEU A 92 -5.24 -16.06 -0.31
N ARG A 93 -4.33 -15.64 0.58
CA ARG A 93 -3.33 -16.49 1.24
C ARG A 93 -2.53 -17.34 0.24
N ASP A 94 -2.12 -16.71 -0.85
CA ASP A 94 -1.35 -17.30 -1.93
C ASP A 94 0.16 -16.98 -1.77
N SER A 95 1.03 -17.87 -2.25
CA SER A 95 2.49 -17.69 -2.19
C SER A 95 3.06 -17.39 -3.57
N ALA A 96 4.08 -16.52 -3.66
CA ALA A 96 4.78 -16.29 -4.92
C ALA A 96 5.74 -17.43 -5.28
N ASP A 97 6.31 -18.11 -4.29
CA ASP A 97 7.26 -19.23 -4.49
C ASP A 97 6.54 -20.56 -4.77
N GLN A 98 5.30 -20.68 -4.31
CA GLN A 98 4.42 -21.84 -4.53
C GLN A 98 3.00 -21.35 -4.88
N PRO A 99 2.80 -20.83 -6.10
CA PRO A 99 1.53 -20.21 -6.48
C PRO A 99 0.42 -21.26 -6.56
N ARG A 100 -0.70 -20.96 -5.93
CA ARG A 100 -1.95 -21.75 -6.00
C ARG A 100 -3.01 -21.06 -6.85
N TYR A 101 -3.03 -19.73 -6.86
CA TYR A 101 -4.03 -18.96 -7.60
C TYR A 101 -3.38 -18.07 -8.64
N ILE A 102 -2.30 -17.36 -8.30
CA ILE A 102 -1.68 -16.35 -9.15
C ILE A 102 -0.21 -16.69 -9.35
N GLU A 103 0.15 -17.03 -10.58
CA GLU A 103 1.51 -17.29 -11.00
C GLU A 103 2.18 -16.02 -11.54
N THR A 104 3.43 -15.76 -11.15
CA THR A 104 4.23 -14.67 -11.73
C THR A 104 5.02 -15.18 -12.93
N LEU A 105 4.80 -14.59 -14.10
CA LEU A 105 5.66 -14.78 -15.26
C LEU A 105 6.61 -13.59 -15.38
N HIS A 106 7.88 -13.85 -15.05
CA HIS A 106 8.94 -12.84 -15.03
C HIS A 106 8.94 -12.02 -16.32
N ARG A 107 8.93 -10.69 -16.18
CA ARG A 107 8.92 -9.69 -17.27
C ARG A 107 7.73 -9.73 -18.23
N ARG A 108 6.77 -10.65 -18.08
CA ARG A 108 5.57 -10.74 -18.93
C ARG A 108 4.31 -10.22 -18.23
N GLY A 109 4.01 -10.77 -17.06
CA GLY A 109 2.75 -10.47 -16.37
C GLY A 109 2.35 -11.54 -15.38
N TYR A 110 1.05 -11.74 -15.23
CA TYR A 110 0.46 -12.62 -14.23
C TYR A 110 -0.56 -13.55 -14.87
N ARG A 111 -0.69 -14.74 -14.31
CA ARG A 111 -1.63 -15.75 -14.79
C ARG A 111 -2.43 -16.30 -13.62
N PHE A 112 -3.74 -16.42 -13.80
CA PHE A 112 -4.59 -17.15 -12.86
C PHE A 112 -4.54 -18.65 -13.19
N ILE A 113 -4.19 -19.48 -12.21
CA ILE A 113 -3.93 -20.91 -12.42
C ILE A 113 -4.91 -21.84 -11.70
N ALA A 114 -5.81 -21.32 -10.87
CA ALA A 114 -6.81 -22.13 -10.19
C ALA A 114 -8.04 -22.41 -11.07
N CYS A 115 -8.72 -23.52 -10.80
CA CYS A 115 -9.97 -23.89 -11.48
C CYS A 115 -11.11 -22.95 -11.05
N LEU A 116 -11.89 -22.47 -12.02
CA LEU A 116 -13.06 -21.63 -11.79
C LEU A 116 -14.35 -22.44 -11.94
N GLU A 117 -15.16 -22.43 -10.88
CA GLU A 117 -16.50 -23.01 -10.85
C GLU A 117 -17.55 -21.88 -10.91
N PRO A 118 -18.39 -21.84 -11.95
CA PRO A 118 -19.43 -20.82 -12.06
C PRO A 118 -20.56 -21.12 -11.05
N VAL A 119 -20.92 -20.15 -10.20
CA VAL A 119 -21.96 -20.35 -9.17
C VAL A 119 -23.32 -19.98 -9.75
N ALA A 120 -24.07 -20.97 -10.22
CA ALA A 120 -25.43 -20.82 -10.72
C ALA A 120 -26.31 -20.08 -9.71
N GLY A 121 -26.72 -18.86 -10.06
CA GLY A 121 -27.67 -18.09 -9.26
C GLY A 121 -28.99 -18.87 -9.12
N VAL A 122 -29.34 -19.24 -7.89
CA VAL A 122 -30.68 -19.74 -7.57
C VAL A 122 -31.65 -18.59 -7.77
N ILE A 123 -32.32 -18.56 -8.92
CA ILE A 123 -33.51 -17.74 -9.12
C ILE A 123 -34.64 -18.54 -8.48
N GLU A 124 -35.03 -18.18 -7.25
CA GLU A 124 -36.34 -18.57 -6.72
C GLU A 124 -37.40 -17.90 -7.61
N HIS A 125 -38.01 -18.68 -8.51
CA HIS A 125 -39.34 -18.39 -9.04
C HIS A 125 -40.35 -18.81 -7.96
N PRO A 126 -41.17 -17.91 -7.40
CA PRO A 126 -42.38 -18.34 -6.73
C PRO A 126 -43.38 -18.70 -7.82
N ASP A 127 -43.48 -20.00 -8.12
CA ASP A 127 -44.61 -20.54 -8.87
C ASP A 127 -45.90 -20.24 -8.09
N HIS A 128 -46.72 -19.39 -8.68
CA HIS A 128 -48.14 -19.34 -8.37
C HIS A 128 -48.77 -20.67 -8.81
N SER A 129 -49.16 -21.50 -7.84
CA SER A 129 -50.12 -22.58 -8.05
C SER A 129 -51.14 -22.58 -6.91
N THR A 130 -52.23 -21.88 -7.20
CA THR A 130 -53.62 -22.25 -6.89
C THR A 130 -53.87 -22.97 -5.57
N SER A 131 -54.26 -22.19 -4.56
CA SER A 131 -55.03 -22.65 -3.41
C SER A 131 -56.52 -22.67 -3.76
N ALA A 132 -57.14 -23.84 -3.69
CA ALA A 132 -58.58 -24.03 -3.74
C ALA A 132 -59.00 -25.07 -2.69
N ALA A 133 -59.91 -24.67 -1.80
CA ALA A 133 -60.78 -25.43 -0.87
C ALA A 133 -60.65 -24.85 0.56
N LEU A 134 -61.41 -23.83 0.96
CA LEU A 134 -62.82 -23.81 1.36
C LEU A 134 -63.20 -24.81 2.48
N LEU A 135 -63.62 -24.20 3.61
CA LEU A 135 -64.65 -24.60 4.60
C LEU A 135 -64.18 -25.17 5.95
N THR A 136 -64.36 -24.32 6.98
CA THR A 136 -64.75 -24.63 8.37
C THR A 136 -66.24 -25.07 8.45
N PRO A 137 -66.88 -25.42 9.60
CA PRO A 137 -66.44 -25.54 11.02
C PRO A 137 -66.91 -26.82 11.80
N SER A 138 -66.31 -27.08 12.98
CA SER A 138 -66.81 -27.46 14.36
C SER A 138 -68.25 -28.08 14.60
N PRO A 139 -68.68 -28.63 15.80
CA PRO A 139 -68.02 -28.81 17.13
C PRO A 139 -68.51 -29.99 18.11
N VAL A 140 -67.84 -30.15 19.30
CA VAL A 140 -68.22 -30.64 20.69
C VAL A 140 -68.71 -32.12 21.03
N PRO A 141 -68.94 -32.55 22.34
CA PRO A 141 -68.05 -33.33 23.25
C PRO A 141 -68.63 -34.62 23.93
N GLY A 142 -67.86 -35.23 24.85
CA GLY A 142 -68.28 -36.19 25.89
C GLY A 142 -67.61 -37.56 25.68
N GLU A 143 -67.08 -38.32 26.64
CA GLU A 143 -67.37 -38.51 28.07
C GLU A 143 -66.26 -39.46 28.61
N LEU A 144 -65.79 -39.29 29.86
CA LEU A 144 -65.02 -40.28 30.65
C LEU A 144 -66.04 -41.12 31.47
N PRO A 145 -65.79 -42.33 32.05
CA PRO A 145 -64.61 -42.69 32.89
C PRO A 145 -64.27 -44.22 32.89
N PRO A 146 -63.88 -44.86 34.03
CA PRO A 146 -62.52 -45.13 34.51
C PRO A 146 -62.16 -46.65 34.43
N VAL A 147 -60.96 -47.04 34.90
CA VAL A 147 -60.72 -48.19 35.81
C VAL A 147 -59.22 -48.51 35.91
N LEU A 148 -58.73 -48.53 37.15
CA LEU A 148 -57.45 -49.09 37.57
C LEU A 148 -57.33 -50.57 37.14
N ALA A 149 -56.18 -50.99 36.60
CA ALA A 149 -55.47 -52.17 37.11
C ALA A 149 -54.12 -52.40 36.42
N ALA A 150 -53.12 -52.66 37.26
CA ALA A 150 -51.99 -53.56 37.04
C ALA A 150 -50.86 -53.15 36.08
N LEU A 151 -49.74 -52.78 36.71
CA LEU A 151 -48.39 -52.82 36.16
C LEU A 151 -48.02 -54.25 35.70
N PRO A 152 -47.09 -54.37 34.75
CA PRO A 152 -45.82 -54.94 35.16
C PRO A 152 -44.62 -54.08 34.76
N SER A 153 -43.65 -54.08 35.65
CA SER A 153 -42.31 -53.52 35.55
C SER A 153 -41.55 -54.01 34.32
N SER A 154 -41.27 -53.12 33.36
CA SER A 154 -40.13 -53.25 32.46
C SER A 154 -38.92 -52.56 33.11
N SER A 155 -37.92 -53.38 33.42
CA SER A 155 -36.58 -52.96 33.77
C SER A 155 -35.70 -52.99 32.52
N SER A 156 -34.67 -52.14 32.51
CA SER A 156 -33.54 -52.05 31.55
C SER A 156 -33.86 -51.39 30.19
N GLY A 157 -33.15 -50.36 29.71
CA GLY A 157 -31.94 -49.71 30.19
C GLY A 157 -31.87 -48.26 29.72
N SER A 158 -31.67 -47.33 30.66
CA SER A 158 -31.26 -45.97 30.33
C SER A 158 -29.81 -46.00 29.86
N TRP A 159 -29.59 -45.81 28.56
CA TRP A 159 -28.29 -45.38 28.04
C TRP A 159 -28.02 -43.97 28.57
N ARG A 160 -27.42 -43.89 29.77
CA ARG A 160 -26.84 -42.66 30.29
C ARG A 160 -25.48 -42.48 29.62
N SER A 161 -25.48 -41.78 28.50
CA SER A 161 -24.27 -41.28 27.85
C SER A 161 -23.62 -40.20 28.73
N THR A 162 -22.55 -40.54 29.44
CA THR A 162 -21.70 -39.62 30.20
C THR A 162 -20.60 -38.97 29.34
N SER A 163 -20.73 -38.92 28.02
CA SER A 163 -19.70 -38.39 27.11
C SER A 163 -19.80 -36.88 26.79
N GLY A 164 -20.82 -36.18 27.29
CA GLY A 164 -21.04 -34.76 26.95
C GLY A 164 -20.09 -33.75 27.60
N ARG A 165 -19.57 -34.04 28.81
CA ARG A 165 -18.73 -33.08 29.56
C ARG A 165 -17.26 -33.10 29.15
N PHE A 166 -16.73 -34.27 28.77
CA PHE A 166 -15.33 -34.42 28.36
C PHE A 166 -15.08 -33.86 26.95
N ASN A 167 -16.06 -34.03 26.05
CA ASN A 167 -16.00 -33.45 24.71
C ASN A 167 -16.05 -31.92 24.75
N PHE A 168 -16.89 -31.32 25.60
CA PHE A 168 -16.97 -29.87 25.72
C PHE A 168 -15.65 -29.23 26.19
N LEU A 169 -14.96 -29.85 27.16
CA LEU A 169 -13.67 -29.35 27.65
C LEU A 169 -12.57 -29.43 26.59
N MET A 170 -12.57 -30.49 25.79
CA MET A 170 -11.63 -30.67 24.68
C MET A 170 -11.89 -29.70 23.53
N PHE A 171 -13.16 -29.43 23.20
CA PHE A 171 -13.52 -28.40 22.23
C PHE A 171 -13.14 -27.01 22.72
N ALA A 172 -13.37 -26.68 23.99
CA ALA A 172 -12.97 -25.41 24.57
C ALA A 172 -11.44 -25.23 24.53
N LEU A 173 -10.67 -26.27 24.86
CA LEU A 173 -9.21 -26.24 24.78
C LEU A 173 -8.71 -26.07 23.34
N ALA A 174 -9.29 -26.78 22.37
CA ALA A 174 -8.96 -26.64 20.96
C ALA A 174 -9.25 -25.22 20.44
N ILE A 175 -10.37 -24.64 20.85
CA ILE A 175 -10.71 -23.24 20.52
C ILE A 175 -9.69 -22.30 21.14
N CYS A 176 -9.31 -22.47 22.41
CA CYS A 176 -8.28 -21.66 23.04
C CYS A 176 -6.95 -21.75 22.30
N VAL A 177 -6.49 -22.95 21.92
CA VAL A 177 -5.24 -23.12 21.15
C VAL A 177 -5.32 -22.43 19.78
N VAL A 178 -6.44 -22.55 19.08
CA VAL A 178 -6.64 -21.86 17.79
C VAL A 178 -6.67 -20.35 17.98
N LEU A 179 -7.38 -19.83 18.98
CA LEU A 179 -7.42 -18.40 19.28
C LEU A 179 -6.05 -17.86 19.69
N SER A 180 -5.28 -18.61 20.50
CA SER A 180 -3.90 -18.26 20.84
C SER A 180 -3.00 -18.27 19.61
N GLY A 181 -3.14 -19.25 18.72
CA GLY A 181 -2.41 -19.30 17.46
C GLY A 181 -2.74 -18.15 16.52
N VAL A 182 -4.03 -17.78 16.41
CA VAL A 182 -4.49 -16.61 15.64
C VAL A 182 -3.97 -15.32 16.27
N LEU A 183 -4.01 -15.19 17.59
CA LEU A 183 -3.49 -14.03 18.30
C LEU A 183 -1.98 -13.87 18.07
N LEU A 184 -1.21 -14.96 18.21
CA LEU A 184 0.23 -14.97 17.93
C LEU A 184 0.51 -14.62 16.45
N TRP A 185 -0.32 -15.09 15.53
CA TRP A 185 -0.22 -14.76 14.11
C TRP A 185 -0.51 -13.28 13.85
N VAL A 186 -1.57 -12.72 14.45
CA VAL A 186 -1.93 -11.29 14.35
C VAL A 186 -0.83 -10.40 14.94
N VAL A 187 -0.35 -10.70 16.16
CA VAL A 187 0.72 -9.93 16.82
C VAL A 187 2.04 -9.98 16.04
N ARG A 188 2.29 -11.07 15.31
CA ARG A 188 3.48 -11.21 14.46
C ARG A 188 3.35 -10.51 13.10
N TRP A 189 2.13 -10.31 12.60
CA TRP A 189 1.85 -9.69 11.29
C TRP A 189 1.56 -8.20 11.37
N PHE A 190 1.05 -7.71 12.50
CA PHE A 190 0.96 -6.28 12.78
C PHE A 190 2.17 -5.89 13.63
N PRO A 191 3.23 -5.30 13.05
CA PRO A 191 4.30 -4.76 13.87
C PRO A 191 3.68 -3.82 14.89
N ALA A 192 4.12 -3.93 16.15
CA ALA A 192 3.70 -2.99 17.19
C ALA A 192 3.86 -1.56 16.63
N PRO A 193 2.89 -0.66 16.88
CA PRO A 193 3.02 0.73 16.46
C PRO A 193 4.40 1.21 16.90
N GLN A 194 5.16 1.80 15.97
CA GLN A 194 6.55 2.18 16.20
C GLN A 194 6.58 3.18 17.35
N THR A 195 6.83 2.68 18.56
CA THR A 195 6.84 3.49 19.77
C THR A 195 8.16 4.23 19.77
N TRP A 196 8.08 5.55 19.81
CA TRP A 196 9.28 6.35 19.97
C TRP A 196 9.82 6.05 21.37
N PRO A 197 11.13 5.78 21.53
CA PRO A 197 11.69 5.58 22.86
C PRO A 197 11.38 6.82 23.69
N SER A 198 10.85 6.60 24.90
CA SER A 198 10.52 7.69 25.83
C SER A 198 11.72 8.55 26.20
N ASN A 199 12.94 8.04 25.95
CA ASN A 199 14.17 8.77 26.11
C ASN A 199 15.13 8.48 24.95
N PRO A 200 15.09 9.25 23.84
CA PRO A 200 16.00 9.06 22.74
C PRO A 200 17.44 9.32 23.19
N ARG A 201 18.35 8.37 22.95
CA ARG A 201 19.76 8.56 23.25
C ARG A 201 20.37 9.52 22.24
N LEU A 202 20.81 10.69 22.69
CA LEU A 202 21.57 11.61 21.87
C LEU A 202 22.97 11.02 21.61
N VAL A 203 23.26 10.70 20.35
CA VAL A 203 24.58 10.25 19.90
C VAL A 203 25.16 11.32 18.99
N ARG A 204 26.36 11.78 19.30
CA ARG A 204 27.10 12.70 18.44
C ARG A 204 27.69 11.91 17.27
N LEU A 205 27.31 12.26 16.04
CA LEU A 205 27.83 11.63 14.82
C LEU A 205 29.06 12.35 14.26
N THR A 206 29.11 13.67 14.41
CA THR A 206 30.24 14.50 13.98
C THR A 206 30.53 15.62 14.99
N ALA A 207 31.76 16.13 14.97
CA ALA A 207 32.28 17.12 15.91
C ALA A 207 33.45 17.92 15.32
N TYR A 208 33.40 18.22 14.02
CA TYR A 208 34.55 18.81 13.34
C TYR A 208 34.66 20.30 13.63
N VAL A 209 35.88 20.84 13.52
CA VAL A 209 36.10 22.29 13.65
C VAL A 209 35.40 23.00 12.50
N GLY A 210 34.66 24.07 12.81
CA GLY A 210 33.83 24.79 11.86
C GLY A 210 32.35 24.61 12.17
N PHE A 211 31.50 24.86 11.18
CA PHE A 211 30.06 24.76 11.28
C PHE A 211 29.55 23.65 10.35
N GLU A 212 28.87 22.68 10.93
CA GLU A 212 28.26 21.54 10.23
C GLU A 212 26.74 21.78 10.18
N SER A 213 26.15 21.82 8.99
CA SER A 213 24.74 22.18 8.82
C SER A 213 24.02 21.39 7.74
N THR A 214 22.68 21.46 7.76
CA THR A 214 21.77 20.83 6.80
C THR A 214 22.07 19.34 6.52
N PRO A 215 22.05 18.47 7.55
CA PRO A 215 22.36 17.05 7.37
C PRO A 215 21.26 16.30 6.60
N SER A 216 21.66 15.30 5.83
CA SER A 216 20.77 14.36 5.14
C SER A 216 21.32 12.93 5.17
N PHE A 217 20.55 12.00 5.72
CA PHE A 217 20.90 10.58 5.70
C PHE A 217 20.72 9.97 4.32
N SER A 218 21.60 9.03 3.98
CA SER A 218 21.36 8.11 2.86
C SER A 218 20.12 7.24 3.13
N PRO A 219 19.44 6.74 2.09
CA PRO A 219 18.25 5.92 2.25
C PRO A 219 18.47 4.64 3.08
N ASP A 220 19.70 4.10 3.05
CA ASP A 220 20.11 2.93 3.84
C ASP A 220 20.61 3.29 5.26
N SER A 221 20.56 4.58 5.64
CA SER A 221 21.01 5.10 6.95
C SER A 221 22.48 4.85 7.28
N ARG A 222 23.31 4.54 6.28
CA ARG A 222 24.74 4.25 6.46
C ARG A 222 25.65 5.45 6.25
N GLN A 223 25.17 6.47 5.57
CA GLN A 223 25.96 7.65 5.22
C GLN A 223 25.19 8.92 5.57
N LEU A 224 25.92 9.96 5.90
CA LEU A 224 25.43 11.28 6.22
C LEU A 224 26.06 12.28 5.26
N ALA A 225 25.25 12.94 4.44
CA ALA A 225 25.65 14.11 3.70
C ALA A 225 25.40 15.36 4.56
N PHE A 226 26.32 16.32 4.55
CA PHE A 226 26.18 17.55 5.32
C PHE A 226 27.01 18.66 4.68
N ALA A 227 26.60 19.92 4.91
CA ALA A 227 27.37 21.08 4.50
C ALA A 227 28.37 21.44 5.61
N TRP A 228 29.62 21.70 5.24
CA TRP A 228 30.67 22.03 6.20
C TRP A 228 31.65 23.05 5.62
N ASN A 229 32.07 24.03 6.42
CA ASN A 229 33.00 25.10 6.03
C ASN A 229 34.43 24.91 6.58
N GLY A 230 34.72 23.77 7.20
CA GLY A 230 36.05 23.47 7.72
C GLY A 230 36.51 24.42 8.83
N SER A 231 37.80 24.33 9.18
CA SER A 231 38.40 25.05 10.29
C SER A 231 38.77 26.52 10.00
N GLY A 232 38.50 27.04 8.81
CA GLY A 232 38.93 28.39 8.42
C GLY A 232 38.33 28.97 7.13
N SER A 233 37.49 28.22 6.41
CA SER A 233 36.79 28.75 5.23
C SER A 233 35.46 29.40 5.64
N ARG A 234 35.07 30.46 4.92
CA ARG A 234 33.70 31.00 4.99
C ARG A 234 32.75 30.31 4.01
N ILE A 235 33.28 29.43 3.16
CA ILE A 235 32.55 28.75 2.10
C ILE A 235 32.16 27.36 2.57
N TYR A 236 30.89 27.00 2.43
CA TYR A 236 30.40 25.65 2.65
C TYR A 236 30.59 24.78 1.41
N ASP A 237 31.16 23.60 1.60
CA ASP A 237 31.15 22.51 0.62
C ASP A 237 30.31 21.33 1.16
N ILE A 238 29.91 20.41 0.29
CA ILE A 238 29.18 19.20 0.68
C ILE A 238 30.17 18.08 0.99
N PHE A 239 30.00 17.48 2.16
CA PHE A 239 30.76 16.32 2.62
C PHE A 239 29.84 15.12 2.83
N VAL A 240 30.41 13.92 2.71
CA VAL A 240 29.74 12.65 3.01
C VAL A 240 30.57 11.87 4.01
N LYS A 241 29.94 11.41 5.09
CA LYS A 241 30.56 10.58 6.12
C LYS A 241 29.80 9.27 6.27
N VAL A 242 30.51 8.16 6.37
CA VAL A 242 29.93 6.87 6.78
C VAL A 242 29.61 6.91 8.28
N ALA A 243 28.41 6.49 8.66
CA ALA A 243 27.99 6.46 10.05
C ALA A 243 28.91 5.54 10.88
N GLY A 244 29.63 6.11 11.85
CA GLY A 244 30.63 5.42 12.66
C GLY A 244 32.01 6.05 12.56
N GLU A 245 33.04 5.21 12.56
CA GLU A 245 34.45 5.62 12.47
C GLU A 245 34.85 5.92 11.01
N GLY A 246 35.65 6.97 10.81
CA GLY A 246 36.12 7.41 9.50
C GLY A 246 35.99 8.92 9.28
N GLU A 247 36.93 9.47 8.50
CA GLU A 247 36.93 10.88 8.11
C GLU A 247 35.88 11.18 7.03
N PRO A 248 35.33 12.41 6.97
CA PRO A 248 34.37 12.77 5.95
C PRO A 248 35.08 12.94 4.60
N VAL A 249 34.43 12.51 3.52
CA VAL A 249 34.92 12.70 2.15
C VAL A 249 34.27 13.94 1.57
N GLN A 250 35.08 14.85 1.05
CA GLN A 250 34.60 16.02 0.32
C GLN A 250 33.98 15.58 -1.01
N LEU A 251 32.69 15.88 -1.20
CA LEU A 251 31.96 15.52 -2.42
C LEU A 251 32.04 16.64 -3.46
N THR A 252 32.03 17.89 -3.02
CA THR A 252 32.03 19.06 -3.89
C THR A 252 33.12 20.04 -3.50
N SER A 253 33.57 20.85 -4.46
CA SER A 253 34.56 21.90 -4.23
C SER A 253 34.24 23.05 -5.17
N ASN A 254 33.75 24.16 -4.61
CA ASN A 254 33.35 25.32 -5.39
C ASN A 254 33.70 26.63 -4.67
N PRO A 255 34.03 27.72 -5.38
CA PRO A 255 34.21 29.03 -4.74
C PRO A 255 32.91 29.66 -4.20
N ALA A 256 31.75 29.07 -4.45
CA ALA A 256 30.46 29.51 -3.92
C ALA A 256 29.92 28.53 -2.87
N ASP A 257 29.09 29.04 -1.94
CA ASP A 257 28.49 28.19 -0.90
C ASP A 257 27.59 27.11 -1.48
N GLU A 258 27.79 25.90 -1.00
CA GLU A 258 26.99 24.73 -1.32
C GLU A 258 26.35 24.17 -0.04
N ILE A 259 25.01 24.15 -0.04
CA ILE A 259 24.20 23.89 1.16
C ILE A 259 22.99 23.02 0.84
N SER A 260 22.27 22.57 1.87
CA SER A 260 21.04 21.77 1.74
C SER A 260 21.22 20.49 0.90
N PRO A 261 22.22 19.62 1.21
CA PRO A 261 22.33 18.34 0.55
C PRO A 261 21.08 17.49 0.80
N ALA A 262 20.59 16.82 -0.23
CA ALA A 262 19.45 15.90 -0.15
C ALA A 262 19.81 14.62 -0.91
N TRP A 263 19.83 13.50 -0.18
CA TRP A 263 20.08 12.19 -0.76
C TRP A 263 18.94 11.74 -1.67
N SER A 264 19.29 11.26 -2.86
CA SER A 264 18.33 10.59 -3.75
C SER A 264 17.80 9.29 -3.11
N PRO A 265 16.52 8.91 -3.32
CA PRO A 265 15.92 7.72 -2.70
C PRO A 265 16.60 6.41 -3.10
N ASN A 266 17.25 6.38 -4.27
CA ASN A 266 17.98 5.22 -4.75
C ASN A 266 19.43 5.14 -4.24
N GLY A 267 19.88 6.12 -3.44
CA GLY A 267 21.21 6.10 -2.86
C GLY A 267 22.34 6.27 -3.88
N ARG A 268 22.11 6.91 -5.05
CA ARG A 268 23.16 7.10 -6.07
C ARG A 268 23.63 8.54 -6.25
N SER A 269 22.80 9.51 -5.88
CA SER A 269 23.08 10.94 -6.11
C SER A 269 22.69 11.79 -4.91
N ILE A 270 23.28 12.98 -4.83
CA ILE A 270 22.93 14.02 -3.87
C ILE A 270 22.53 15.27 -4.67
N ALA A 271 21.38 15.84 -4.35
CA ALA A 271 20.99 17.18 -4.78
C ALA A 271 21.50 18.20 -3.77
N PHE A 272 21.86 19.40 -4.20
CA PHE A 272 22.30 20.49 -3.32
C PHE A 272 22.01 21.84 -3.96
N LEU A 273 22.05 22.90 -3.14
CA LEU A 273 21.94 24.28 -3.60
C LEU A 273 23.34 24.90 -3.67
N ARG A 274 23.66 25.53 -4.80
CA ARG A 274 24.84 26.40 -4.93
C ARG A 274 24.39 27.86 -4.95
N ARG A 275 24.92 28.67 -4.04
CA ARG A 275 24.55 30.08 -3.89
C ARG A 275 25.16 30.92 -5.02
N SER A 276 24.34 31.68 -5.73
CA SER A 276 24.81 32.61 -6.78
C SER A 276 24.86 34.05 -6.28
N SER A 277 23.92 34.44 -5.43
CA SER A 277 23.86 35.77 -4.78
C SER A 277 23.10 35.66 -3.46
N ASN A 278 22.88 36.79 -2.78
CA ASN A 278 22.16 36.78 -1.51
C ASN A 278 20.76 36.19 -1.62
N ASP A 279 20.05 36.40 -2.73
CA ASP A 279 18.66 35.94 -2.88
C ASP A 279 18.47 34.89 -4.00
N ARG A 280 19.57 34.33 -4.51
CA ARG A 280 19.53 33.33 -5.58
C ARG A 280 20.46 32.17 -5.32
N ALA A 281 19.98 30.99 -5.65
CA ALA A 281 20.76 29.77 -5.70
C ALA A 281 20.39 28.97 -6.95
N ALA A 282 21.22 28.01 -7.30
CA ALA A 282 20.88 27.02 -8.30
C ALA A 282 20.88 25.62 -7.70
N VAL A 283 19.94 24.81 -8.14
CA VAL A 283 19.82 23.40 -7.78
C VAL A 283 20.76 22.60 -8.66
N PHE A 284 21.60 21.80 -8.02
CA PHE A 284 22.51 20.86 -8.66
C PHE A 284 22.24 19.44 -8.19
N VAL A 285 22.59 18.46 -9.02
CA VAL A 285 22.62 17.03 -8.67
C VAL A 285 23.98 16.45 -9.03
N LYS A 286 24.58 15.70 -8.12
CA LYS A 286 25.87 15.03 -8.31
C LYS A 286 25.79 13.54 -7.94
N PRO A 287 26.30 12.62 -8.78
CA PRO A 287 26.47 11.22 -8.40
C PRO A 287 27.50 11.07 -7.27
N VAL A 288 27.22 10.20 -6.29
CA VAL A 288 28.07 10.04 -5.09
C VAL A 288 29.36 9.28 -5.39
N LEU A 289 29.35 8.36 -6.38
CA LEU A 289 30.55 7.61 -6.80
C LEU A 289 31.48 8.41 -7.73
N GLY A 290 31.27 9.72 -7.84
CA GLY A 290 31.93 10.57 -8.81
C GLY A 290 31.19 10.65 -10.14
N GLY A 291 31.44 11.73 -10.87
CA GLY A 291 30.73 12.07 -12.10
C GLY A 291 30.58 13.57 -12.27
N VAL A 292 29.97 13.96 -13.38
CA VAL A 292 29.72 15.37 -13.70
C VAL A 292 28.51 15.87 -12.91
N GLU A 293 28.63 17.07 -12.37
CA GLU A 293 27.52 17.79 -11.74
C GLU A 293 26.53 18.30 -12.80
N ARG A 294 25.24 18.08 -12.57
CA ARG A 294 24.17 18.59 -13.43
C ARG A 294 23.45 19.76 -12.76
N LYS A 295 23.51 20.95 -13.36
CA LYS A 295 22.63 22.08 -12.99
C LYS A 295 21.21 21.77 -13.45
N LEU A 296 20.24 21.85 -12.56
CA LEU A 296 18.82 21.70 -12.91
C LEU A 296 18.21 23.06 -13.25
N ARG A 297 18.23 23.99 -12.29
CA ARG A 297 17.55 25.29 -12.42
C ARG A 297 18.05 26.30 -11.39
N GLU A 298 17.93 27.58 -11.72
CA GLU A 298 18.13 28.69 -10.79
C GLU A 298 16.82 29.07 -10.10
N VAL A 299 16.91 29.40 -8.82
CA VAL A 299 15.78 29.58 -7.91
C VAL A 299 16.05 30.78 -7.01
N SER A 300 14.97 31.49 -6.67
CA SER A 300 15.05 32.75 -5.93
C SER A 300 14.43 32.59 -4.54
N PHE A 301 15.19 32.94 -3.51
CA PHE A 301 14.74 32.92 -2.13
C PHE A 301 15.22 34.21 -1.47
N PRO A 302 14.36 35.04 -0.87
CA PRO A 302 14.86 36.10 -0.01
C PRO A 302 15.58 35.42 1.15
N MET A 303 16.91 35.50 1.14
CA MET A 303 17.76 34.73 2.05
C MET A 303 18.23 35.65 3.18
N ASN A 304 17.27 36.41 3.74
CA ASN A 304 17.41 37.12 5.00
C ASN A 304 17.24 36.12 6.17
N SER A 305 18.38 35.56 6.58
CA SER A 305 18.60 34.67 7.74
C SER A 305 17.72 33.42 7.82
N MET A 306 18.11 32.38 7.06
CA MET A 306 17.92 30.96 7.41
C MET A 306 18.68 30.08 6.39
N ALA A 307 19.96 30.37 6.14
CA ALA A 307 20.83 29.58 5.26
C ALA A 307 21.09 28.15 5.80
N GLU A 308 20.63 27.86 7.03
CA GLU A 308 20.85 26.61 7.77
C GLU A 308 19.68 25.62 7.68
N MET A 309 18.65 25.92 6.90
CA MET A 309 17.47 25.06 6.77
C MET A 309 17.61 24.07 5.62
N GLN A 310 17.16 22.84 5.84
CA GLN A 310 16.98 21.84 4.80
C GLN A 310 15.90 22.32 3.82
N ARG A 311 16.31 22.77 2.62
CA ARG A 311 15.39 23.30 1.59
C ARG A 311 15.05 22.35 0.47
N LEU A 312 15.78 21.24 0.37
CA LEU A 312 15.62 20.24 -0.67
C LEU A 312 15.18 18.90 -0.07
N ALA A 313 14.20 18.28 -0.70
CA ALA A 313 13.82 16.90 -0.43
C ALA A 313 13.50 16.20 -1.76
N TRP A 314 13.85 14.92 -1.86
CA TRP A 314 13.45 14.12 -3.02
C TRP A 314 12.06 13.52 -2.79
N SER A 315 11.26 13.44 -3.84
CA SER A 315 10.08 12.58 -3.80
C SER A 315 10.52 11.12 -3.61
N PRO A 316 9.73 10.28 -2.91
CA PRO A 316 10.12 8.88 -2.66
C PRO A 316 10.39 8.05 -3.93
N ASP A 317 9.74 8.41 -5.04
CA ASP A 317 9.94 7.78 -6.36
C ASP A 317 11.17 8.31 -7.12
N GLY A 318 11.84 9.35 -6.59
CA GLY A 318 13.03 9.95 -7.18
C GLY A 318 12.79 10.74 -8.46
N LYS A 319 11.54 11.02 -8.85
CA LYS A 319 11.21 11.77 -10.08
C LYS A 319 11.21 13.28 -9.88
N TRP A 320 10.98 13.73 -8.65
CA TRP A 320 10.80 15.13 -8.30
C TRP A 320 11.77 15.54 -7.20
N LEU A 321 12.19 16.79 -7.26
CA LEU A 321 12.86 17.47 -6.17
C LEU A 321 11.95 18.56 -5.63
N GLU A 322 11.55 18.42 -4.38
CA GLU A 322 10.84 19.43 -3.63
C GLU A 322 11.80 20.54 -3.24
N ILE A 323 11.35 21.78 -3.45
CA ILE A 323 12.08 22.97 -3.05
C ILE A 323 11.13 23.98 -2.39
N GLY A 324 11.53 24.47 -1.22
CA GLY A 324 10.83 25.55 -0.53
C GLY A 324 11.25 26.93 -1.06
N GLY A 325 10.33 27.66 -1.70
CA GLY A 325 10.43 29.08 -2.02
C GLY A 325 9.90 29.49 -3.40
N SER A 326 10.56 30.42 -4.09
CA SER A 326 10.06 31.02 -5.34
C SER A 326 10.94 30.73 -6.56
N ALA A 327 10.34 30.65 -7.76
CA ALA A 327 11.13 30.60 -9.00
C ALA A 327 11.59 32.00 -9.42
N GLU A 328 10.79 33.03 -9.16
CA GLU A 328 11.07 34.41 -9.55
C GLU A 328 11.13 35.35 -8.34
N LEU A 329 11.99 36.37 -8.44
CA LEU A 329 11.96 37.50 -7.51
C LEU A 329 10.58 38.15 -7.63
N HIS A 330 9.86 38.27 -6.49
CA HIS A 330 8.51 38.85 -6.33
C HIS A 330 7.31 37.91 -6.48
N GLU A 331 7.51 36.63 -6.77
CA GLU A 331 6.42 35.64 -6.75
C GLU A 331 6.20 35.10 -5.31
N LYS A 332 4.96 34.69 -4.98
CA LYS A 332 4.62 34.16 -3.65
C LYS A 332 5.49 32.93 -3.32
N GLN A 333 6.04 32.90 -2.11
CA GLN A 333 6.80 31.73 -1.63
C GLN A 333 5.88 30.54 -1.45
N GLY A 334 6.35 29.34 -1.81
CA GLY A 334 5.61 28.10 -1.61
C GLY A 334 6.48 26.86 -1.83
N VAL A 335 5.89 25.68 -1.64
CA VAL A 335 6.55 24.42 -1.97
C VAL A 335 6.36 24.13 -3.45
N ARG A 336 7.47 23.88 -4.16
CA ARG A 336 7.49 23.59 -5.59
C ARG A 336 8.16 22.25 -5.85
N LEU A 337 7.76 21.61 -6.94
CA LEU A 337 8.37 20.37 -7.42
C LEU A 337 9.11 20.63 -8.72
N ILE A 338 10.38 20.25 -8.78
CA ILE A 338 11.22 20.24 -9.99
C ILE A 338 11.27 18.81 -10.53
N ALA A 339 10.84 18.59 -11.77
CA ALA A 339 11.00 17.29 -12.44
C ALA A 339 12.47 17.06 -12.85
N LEU A 340 13.00 15.86 -12.65
CA LEU A 340 14.39 15.55 -13.03
C LEU A 340 14.57 15.18 -14.51
N SER A 341 13.49 14.81 -15.18
CA SER A 341 13.49 14.46 -16.61
C SER A 341 13.80 15.65 -17.48
N ASP A 342 13.11 16.77 -17.27
CA ASP A 342 13.09 17.94 -18.15
C ASP A 342 13.23 19.27 -17.41
N ASN A 343 13.47 19.24 -16.10
CA ASN A 343 13.61 20.42 -15.24
C ASN A 343 12.36 21.31 -15.19
N THR A 344 11.18 20.78 -15.54
CA THR A 344 9.90 21.49 -15.40
C THR A 344 9.54 21.71 -13.93
N VAL A 345 8.84 22.80 -13.64
CA VAL A 345 8.44 23.16 -12.28
C VAL A 345 6.93 23.24 -12.18
N ARG A 346 6.37 22.66 -11.13
CA ARG A 346 4.95 22.83 -10.77
C ARG A 346 4.79 23.21 -9.31
N SER A 347 3.79 24.03 -9.03
CA SER A 347 3.33 24.31 -7.67
C SER A 347 2.46 23.15 -7.17
N LEU A 348 2.55 22.82 -5.87
CA LEU A 348 1.63 21.87 -5.24
C LEU A 348 0.22 22.46 -5.06
N ILE A 349 0.07 23.78 -5.12
CA ILE A 349 -1.21 24.50 -5.02
C ILE A 349 -1.44 25.29 -6.31
N PRO A 350 -2.59 25.11 -7.01
CA PRO A 350 -2.96 25.94 -8.16
C PRO A 350 -3.10 27.41 -7.74
N SER A 351 -2.64 28.35 -8.56
CA SER A 351 -2.71 29.79 -8.24
C SER A 351 -4.14 30.33 -8.07
N SER A 352 -5.17 29.57 -8.45
CA SER A 352 -6.59 29.95 -8.40
C SER A 352 -7.31 29.58 -7.09
N ALA A 353 -6.64 28.96 -6.13
CA ALA A 353 -7.22 28.58 -4.84
C ALA A 353 -6.95 29.63 -3.75
N GLU A 354 -7.15 30.92 -4.05
CA GLU A 354 -7.20 31.93 -2.99
C GLU A 354 -8.52 31.77 -2.22
N PRO A 355 -8.50 31.55 -0.89
CA PRO A 355 -9.67 31.86 -0.10
C PRO A 355 -9.84 33.38 -0.16
N ARG A 356 -10.97 33.85 -0.67
CA ARG A 356 -11.44 35.21 -0.38
C ARG A 356 -11.52 35.33 1.13
N ILE A 357 -10.59 36.07 1.71
CA ILE A 357 -10.75 36.61 3.04
C ILE A 357 -11.51 37.92 2.81
N ASP A 358 -12.82 37.87 3.01
CA ASP A 358 -13.67 39.06 3.17
C ASP A 358 -13.38 39.72 4.53
#